data_AF-A0A937Y3C1-F1
#
_entry.id   AF-A0A937Y3C1-F1
#
_cell.length_a   1.000
_cell.length_b   1.000
_cell.length_c   1.000
_cell.angle_alpha   90.00
_cell.angle_beta   90.00
_cell.angle_gamma   90.00
#
_symmetry.space_group_name_H-M   'P 1'
#
loop_
_entity.id
_entity.type
_entity.pdbx_description
1 polymer ?
#
loop_
_entity_poly.entity_id
_entity_poly.type
_entity_poly.pdbx_seq_one_letter_code
_entity_poly.pdbx_strand_id
1 'polypeptide(L)'
;MNRHQNIAMFIAAANLLLILLFPPFDQFTIATSRVPTFAGFSFYFTPPPYGVVNGGVLVLEVFVVLINAGIAWLLLADRPKGPRAPRVGYRNAVLIGTGVNLIVILMFPPFESVFALTNSVLPTFEGFYFIGSRQSGHFIVTTLLYIEVGFVLANGALFWLLLRERPSQQLTPEQAYALAKKLQEKDAT
;
A
#
# COMPACT_ATOMS: atom_id res chain seq x y z
N MET A 1 -11.76 13.74 -12.52
CA MET A 1 -11.39 12.65 -11.59
C MET A 1 -12.52 11.64 -11.62
N ASN A 2 -12.26 10.42 -12.08
CA ASN A 2 -13.32 9.42 -12.22
C ASN A 2 -13.55 8.66 -10.90
N ARG A 3 -14.60 7.84 -10.85
CA ARG A 3 -14.96 7.08 -9.64
C ARG A 3 -13.81 6.21 -9.14
N HIS A 4 -13.04 5.61 -10.03
CA HIS A 4 -11.93 4.73 -9.67
C HIS A 4 -10.76 5.51 -9.06
N GLN A 5 -10.42 6.68 -9.61
CA GLN A 5 -9.45 7.61 -9.03
C GLN A 5 -9.91 8.12 -7.66
N ASN A 6 -11.20 8.45 -7.49
CA ASN A 6 -11.75 8.85 -6.19
C ASN A 6 -11.57 7.74 -5.13
N ILE A 7 -11.87 6.49 -5.50
CA ILE A 7 -11.67 5.34 -4.61
C ILE A 7 -10.20 5.19 -4.25
N ALA A 8 -9.29 5.31 -5.22
CA ALA A 8 -7.86 5.21 -4.96
C ALA A 8 -7.33 6.30 -4.05
N MET A 9 -7.77 7.55 -4.24
CA MET A 9 -7.40 8.65 -3.36
C MET A 9 -7.97 8.50 -1.96
N PHE A 10 -9.20 8.01 -1.83
CA PHE A 10 -9.79 7.75 -0.52
C PHE A 10 -9.00 6.68 0.24
N ILE A 11 -8.67 5.58 -0.43
CA ILE A 11 -7.84 4.52 0.18
C ILE A 11 -6.46 5.05 0.54
N ALA A 12 -5.81 5.83 -0.34
CA ALA A 12 -4.52 6.45 -0.04
C ALA A 12 -4.58 7.38 1.17
N ALA A 13 -5.61 8.22 1.26
CA ALA A 13 -5.82 9.11 2.40
C ALA A 13 -6.06 8.34 3.70
N ALA A 14 -6.82 7.25 3.66
CA ALA A 14 -7.02 6.37 4.80
C ALA A 14 -5.71 5.69 5.25
N ASN A 15 -4.89 5.23 4.30
CA ASN A 15 -3.57 4.66 4.59
C ASN A 15 -2.63 5.69 5.23
N LEU A 16 -2.57 6.91 4.68
CA LEU A 16 -1.78 8.00 5.28
C LEU A 16 -2.26 8.32 6.69
N LEU A 17 -3.57 8.41 6.91
CA LEU A 17 -4.11 8.65 8.23
C LEU A 17 -3.71 7.53 9.21
N LEU A 18 -3.75 6.26 8.77
CA LEU A 18 -3.37 5.13 9.61
C LEU A 18 -1.88 5.17 9.98
N ILE A 19 -1.00 5.45 9.02
CA ILE A 19 0.45 5.61 9.25
C ILE A 19 0.73 6.76 10.22
N LEU A 20 0.03 7.89 10.08
CA LEU A 20 0.20 9.05 10.97
C LEU A 20 -0.38 8.80 12.37
N LEU A 21 -1.43 7.99 12.47
CA LEU A 21 -2.10 7.67 13.73
C LEU A 21 -1.39 6.54 14.49
N PHE A 22 -0.74 5.63 13.77
CA PHE A 22 0.07 4.54 14.29
C PHE A 22 1.48 4.59 13.69
N PRO A 23 2.28 5.62 13.99
CA PRO A 23 3.61 5.73 13.40
C PRO A 23 4.57 4.68 13.98
N PRO A 24 5.66 4.40 13.26
CA PRO A 24 6.74 3.57 13.77
C PRO A 24 7.47 4.27 14.92
N PHE A 25 7.74 3.53 16.00
CA PHE A 25 8.50 4.01 17.15
C PHE A 25 9.79 3.20 17.32
N ASP A 26 10.84 3.90 17.71
CA ASP A 26 12.01 3.31 18.38
C ASP A 26 11.86 3.49 19.89
N GLN A 27 12.38 2.57 20.68
CA GLN A 27 12.46 2.66 22.13
C GLN A 27 13.92 2.68 22.60
N PHE A 28 14.18 3.48 23.63
CA PHE A 28 15.47 3.48 24.32
C PHE A 28 15.42 2.56 25.54
N THR A 29 16.38 1.64 25.64
CA THR A 29 16.55 0.80 26.84
C THR A 29 17.13 1.62 27.99
N ILE A 30 16.58 1.45 29.20
CA ILE A 30 17.10 2.10 30.43
C ILE A 30 18.50 1.55 30.80
N ALA A 31 18.81 0.33 30.35
CA ALA A 31 20.09 -0.34 30.59
C ALA A 31 21.18 0.18 29.65
N THR A 32 21.89 1.22 30.07
CA THR A 32 23.26 1.64 29.67
C THR A 32 23.53 2.03 28.21
N SER A 33 22.92 1.40 27.21
CA SER A 33 23.09 1.75 25.80
C SER A 33 21.99 2.72 25.37
N ARG A 34 22.34 3.98 25.10
CA ARG A 34 21.45 4.99 24.46
C ARG A 34 21.14 4.68 22.98
N VAL A 35 21.09 3.40 22.61
CA VAL A 35 20.88 2.96 21.24
C VAL A 35 19.37 2.76 21.05
N PRO A 36 18.75 3.44 20.08
CA PRO A 36 17.34 3.24 19.77
C PRO A 36 17.13 1.86 19.13
N THR A 37 16.15 1.10 19.61
CA THR A 37 15.73 -0.17 19.02
C THR A 37 14.31 -0.06 18.48
N PHE A 38 14.03 -0.63 17.32
CA PHE A 38 12.70 -0.53 16.72
C PHE A 38 11.69 -1.29 17.57
N ALA A 39 10.64 -0.59 18.01
CA ALA A 39 9.61 -1.11 18.90
C ALA A 39 8.27 -1.40 18.20
N GLY A 40 8.18 -1.14 16.90
CA GLY A 40 6.97 -1.36 16.12
C GLY A 40 6.08 -0.12 16.02
N PHE A 41 4.83 -0.35 15.67
CA PHE A 41 3.82 0.69 15.47
C PHE A 41 2.98 0.85 16.73
N SER A 42 2.78 2.08 17.18
CA SER A 42 1.97 2.39 18.36
C SER A 42 1.09 3.59 18.11
N PHE A 43 -0.03 3.67 18.81
CA PHE A 43 -0.94 4.81 18.68
C PHE A 43 -0.24 6.11 19.09
N TYR A 44 -0.29 7.12 18.23
CA TYR A 44 0.48 8.36 18.39
C TYR A 44 0.21 9.07 19.73
N PHE A 45 -1.04 9.07 20.20
CA PHE A 45 -1.43 9.73 21.46
C PHE A 45 -1.13 8.92 22.71
N THR A 46 -0.73 7.65 22.55
CA THR A 46 -0.34 6.77 23.65
C THR A 46 1.00 6.12 23.29
N PRO A 47 2.08 6.94 23.19
CA PRO A 47 3.38 6.42 22.80
C PRO A 47 3.92 5.47 23.87
N PRO A 48 4.72 4.47 23.47
CA PRO A 48 5.32 3.56 24.42
C PRO A 48 6.36 4.29 25.30
N PRO A 49 6.64 3.81 26.53
CA PRO A 49 7.63 4.43 27.41
C PRO A 49 8.98 4.55 26.73
N TYR A 50 9.59 5.74 26.82
CA TYR A 50 10.86 6.09 26.13
C TYR A 50 10.81 5.90 24.61
N GLY A 51 9.62 5.96 24.02
CA GLY A 51 9.39 5.86 22.59
C GLY A 51 9.66 7.17 21.87
N VAL A 52 10.38 7.11 20.75
CA VAL A 52 10.55 8.22 19.81
C VAL A 52 10.12 7.76 18.43
N VAL A 53 9.42 8.62 17.69
CA VAL A 53 8.98 8.29 16.33
C VAL A 53 10.20 8.05 15.43
N ASN A 54 10.23 6.90 14.77
CA ASN A 54 11.25 6.59 13.77
C ASN A 54 10.91 7.34 12.47
N GLY A 55 11.42 8.57 12.37
CA GLY A 55 11.16 9.45 11.22
C GLY A 55 11.61 8.86 9.88
N GLY A 56 12.68 8.04 9.88
CA GLY A 56 13.16 7.39 8.66
C GLY A 56 12.15 6.40 8.09
N VAL A 57 11.65 5.48 8.94
CA VAL A 57 10.62 4.50 8.55
C VAL A 57 9.31 5.20 8.21
N LEU A 58 8.90 6.19 9.02
CA LEU A 58 7.68 6.95 8.78
C LEU A 58 7.69 7.64 7.40
N VAL A 59 8.81 8.30 7.06
CA VAL A 59 8.95 8.97 5.76
C VAL A 59 8.87 7.95 4.63
N LEU A 60 9.53 6.80 4.77
CA LEU A 60 9.53 5.75 3.76
C LEU A 60 8.11 5.22 3.50
N GLU A 61 7.34 4.95 4.56
CA GLU A 61 5.94 4.52 4.45
C GLU A 61 5.05 5.55 3.76
N VAL A 62 5.19 6.82 4.14
CA VAL A 62 4.46 7.92 3.49
C VAL A 62 4.80 7.97 1.99
N PHE A 63 6.08 7.88 1.63
CA PHE A 63 6.49 7.85 0.22
C PHE A 63 5.90 6.66 -0.53
N VAL A 64 5.92 5.47 0.05
CA VAL A 64 5.34 4.27 -0.58
C VAL A 64 3.85 4.48 -0.87
N VAL A 65 3.09 5.02 0.09
CA VAL A 65 1.66 5.30 -0.12
C VAL A 65 1.45 6.35 -1.20
N LEU A 66 2.21 7.45 -1.19
CA LEU A 66 2.08 8.52 -2.18
C LEU A 66 2.45 8.05 -3.60
N ILE A 67 3.51 7.25 -3.74
CA ILE A 67 3.93 6.66 -5.02
C ILE A 67 2.83 5.72 -5.53
N ASN A 68 2.34 4.81 -4.68
CA ASN A 68 1.25 3.89 -5.04
C ASN A 68 -0.03 4.64 -5.43
N ALA A 69 -0.37 5.71 -4.71
CA ALA A 69 -1.51 6.57 -5.03
C ALA A 69 -1.32 7.28 -6.39
N GLY A 70 -0.13 7.82 -6.66
CA GLY A 70 0.20 8.46 -7.93
C GLY A 70 0.14 7.48 -9.11
N ILE A 71 0.70 6.27 -8.95
CA ILE A 71 0.60 5.21 -9.96
C ILE A 71 -0.86 4.82 -10.19
N ALA A 72 -1.62 4.56 -9.13
CA ALA A 72 -3.04 4.21 -9.24
C ALA A 72 -3.83 5.33 -9.93
N TRP A 73 -3.58 6.59 -9.59
CA TRP A 73 -4.21 7.73 -10.22
C TRP A 73 -3.99 7.77 -11.74
N LEU A 74 -2.74 7.56 -12.18
CA LEU A 74 -2.37 7.54 -13.61
C LEU A 74 -2.93 6.32 -14.35
N LEU A 75 -2.93 5.15 -13.71
CA LEU A 75 -3.46 3.91 -14.31
C LEU A 75 -4.98 3.91 -14.40
N LEU A 76 -5.66 4.53 -13.42
CA LEU A 76 -7.11 4.59 -13.35
C LEU A 76 -7.68 5.78 -14.12
N ALA A 77 -6.87 6.69 -14.65
CA ALA A 77 -7.35 7.81 -15.47
C ALA A 77 -8.16 7.31 -16.68
N ASP A 78 -9.25 8.02 -16.99
CA ASP A 78 -10.06 7.73 -18.17
C ASP A 78 -9.19 7.86 -19.42
N ARG A 79 -9.07 6.75 -20.17
CA ARG A 79 -8.37 6.75 -21.47
C ARG A 79 -9.39 6.85 -22.60
N PRO A 80 -9.08 7.57 -23.69
CA PRO A 80 -9.98 7.66 -24.84
C PRO A 80 -10.31 6.26 -25.36
N LYS A 81 -11.61 5.99 -25.56
CA LYS A 81 -12.13 4.73 -26.14
C LYS A 81 -11.68 4.62 -27.59
N GLY A 82 -10.49 4.10 -27.81
CA GLY A 82 -9.92 3.84 -29.13
C GLY A 82 -9.38 2.41 -29.24
N PRO A 83 -8.93 1.99 -30.43
CA PRO A 83 -8.41 0.64 -30.70
C PRO A 83 -7.15 0.26 -29.88
N ARG A 84 -6.58 1.21 -29.12
CA ARG A 84 -5.48 1.01 -28.16
C ARG A 84 -5.94 0.98 -26.69
N ALA A 85 -7.20 0.63 -26.42
CA ALA A 85 -7.64 0.40 -25.05
C ALA A 85 -6.75 -0.69 -24.40
N PRO A 86 -6.27 -0.49 -23.16
CA PRO A 86 -5.42 -1.46 -22.50
C PRO A 86 -6.15 -2.81 -22.37
N ARG A 87 -5.49 -3.90 -22.78
CA ARG A 87 -6.01 -5.27 -22.73
C ARG A 87 -6.24 -5.78 -21.31
N VAL A 88 -5.70 -5.10 -20.30
CA VAL A 88 -5.75 -5.51 -18.89
C VAL A 88 -6.80 -4.66 -18.17
N GLY A 89 -7.89 -5.30 -17.75
CA GLY A 89 -8.93 -4.65 -16.94
C GLY A 89 -8.41 -4.19 -15.58
N TYR A 90 -9.07 -3.21 -14.97
CA TYR A 90 -8.63 -2.57 -13.71
C TYR A 90 -8.35 -3.57 -12.58
N ARG A 91 -9.16 -4.62 -12.49
CA ARG A 91 -9.01 -5.69 -11.48
C ARG A 91 -7.72 -6.51 -11.65
N ASN A 92 -7.35 -6.80 -12.90
CA ASN A 92 -6.08 -7.48 -13.19
C ASN A 92 -4.89 -6.54 -12.97
N ALA A 93 -5.05 -5.24 -13.27
CA ALA A 93 -4.03 -4.24 -12.96
C ALA A 93 -3.74 -4.14 -11.45
N VAL A 94 -4.80 -4.20 -10.61
CA VAL A 94 -4.62 -4.29 -9.15
C VAL A 94 -3.87 -5.54 -8.75
N LEU A 95 -4.23 -6.72 -9.27
CA LEU A 95 -3.53 -7.97 -8.93
C LEU A 95 -2.05 -7.92 -9.33
N ILE A 96 -1.75 -7.40 -10.51
CA ILE A 96 -0.36 -7.21 -10.97
C ILE A 96 0.36 -6.23 -10.03
N GLY A 97 -0.27 -5.09 -9.71
CA GLY A 97 0.30 -4.10 -8.80
C GLY A 97 0.57 -4.64 -7.39
N THR A 98 -0.36 -5.44 -6.84
CA THR A 98 -0.18 -6.15 -5.58
C THR A 98 0.96 -7.15 -5.66
N GLY A 99 1.03 -7.94 -6.74
CA GLY A 99 2.12 -8.89 -6.97
C GLY A 99 3.48 -8.21 -7.04
N VAL A 100 3.59 -7.08 -7.75
CA VAL A 100 4.82 -6.28 -7.82
C VAL A 100 5.20 -5.73 -6.43
N ASN A 101 4.25 -5.19 -5.66
CA ASN A 101 4.53 -4.72 -4.30
C ASN A 101 5.06 -5.85 -3.41
N LEU A 102 4.46 -7.04 -3.46
CA LEU A 102 4.93 -8.20 -2.71
C LEU A 102 6.35 -8.60 -3.13
N ILE A 103 6.65 -8.60 -4.43
CA ILE A 103 8.01 -8.87 -4.92
C ILE A 103 9.00 -7.86 -4.35
N VAL A 104 8.66 -6.57 -4.36
CA VAL A 104 9.53 -5.51 -3.83
C VAL A 104 9.78 -5.71 -2.33
N ILE A 105 8.74 -5.95 -1.54
CA ILE A 105 8.86 -6.20 -0.09
C ILE A 105 9.74 -7.43 0.19
N LEU A 106 9.57 -8.51 -0.57
CA LEU A 106 10.39 -9.72 -0.42
C LEU A 106 11.83 -9.53 -0.91
N MET A 107 12.05 -8.68 -1.91
CA MET A 107 13.38 -8.31 -2.39
C MET A 107 14.10 -7.36 -1.44
N PHE A 108 13.36 -6.50 -0.74
CA PHE A 108 13.89 -5.51 0.19
C PHE A 108 13.27 -5.68 1.58
N PRO A 109 13.51 -6.82 2.27
CA PRO A 109 12.92 -7.02 3.58
C PRO A 109 13.54 -6.07 4.62
N PRO A 110 12.82 -5.80 5.72
CA PRO A 110 13.35 -5.05 6.84
C PRO A 110 14.45 -5.85 7.55
N PHE A 111 15.62 -5.25 7.73
CA PHE A 111 16.75 -5.85 8.42
C PHE A 111 17.06 -5.16 9.73
N GLU A 112 17.44 -5.98 10.71
CA GLU A 112 18.12 -5.58 11.94
C GLU A 112 19.51 -6.19 11.97
N SER A 113 20.45 -5.52 12.63
CA SER A 113 21.76 -6.07 12.92
C SER A 113 21.95 -6.28 14.41
N VAL A 114 22.79 -7.25 14.73
CA VAL A 114 23.14 -7.57 16.10
C VAL A 114 24.61 -7.19 16.30
N PHE A 115 24.85 -6.03 16.91
CA PHE A 115 26.20 -5.60 17.29
C PHE A 115 26.46 -5.94 18.77
N ALA A 116 27.59 -6.60 19.04
CA ALA A 116 28.08 -6.78 20.39
C ALA A 116 28.79 -5.50 20.88
N LEU A 117 28.02 -4.46 21.22
CA LEU A 117 28.56 -3.35 22.00
C LEU A 117 28.64 -3.81 23.47
N THR A 118 29.80 -4.33 23.87
CA THR A 118 30.16 -4.59 25.28
C THR A 118 29.06 -5.33 26.08
N ASN A 119 29.08 -6.67 26.02
CA ASN A 119 28.24 -7.60 26.82
C ASN A 119 26.71 -7.47 26.67
N SER A 120 26.20 -6.63 25.77
CA SER A 120 24.75 -6.47 25.54
C SER A 120 24.46 -6.75 24.06
N VAL A 121 23.71 -7.82 23.78
CA VAL A 121 23.25 -8.16 22.42
C VAL A 121 21.92 -7.42 22.20
N LEU A 122 21.95 -6.28 21.53
CA LEU A 122 20.75 -5.49 21.24
C LEU A 122 20.50 -5.45 19.73
N PRO A 123 19.37 -5.99 19.24
CA PRO A 123 18.98 -5.89 17.84
C PRO A 123 18.67 -4.42 17.51
N THR A 124 19.32 -3.90 16.47
CA THR A 124 19.13 -2.52 15.99
C THR A 124 18.58 -2.58 14.58
N PHE A 125 17.43 -1.94 14.34
CA PHE A 125 16.87 -1.85 12.99
C PHE A 125 17.74 -0.96 12.12
N GLU A 126 18.13 -1.46 10.95
CA GLU A 126 19.00 -0.73 10.04
C GLU A 126 18.27 -0.20 8.80
N GLY A 127 17.15 -0.80 8.43
CA GLY A 127 16.38 -0.40 7.26
C GLY A 127 16.05 -1.53 6.31
N PHE A 128 15.72 -1.18 5.08
CA PHE A 128 15.38 -2.11 4.01
C PHE A 128 16.56 -2.26 3.06
N TYR A 129 17.07 -3.48 2.95
CA TYR A 129 18.21 -3.78 2.08
C TYR A 129 17.83 -4.86 1.09
N PHE A 130 18.50 -4.87 -0.06
CA PHE A 130 18.30 -5.94 -1.01
C PHE A 130 18.70 -7.30 -0.41
N ILE A 131 17.84 -8.31 -0.53
CA ILE A 131 18.06 -9.63 0.06
C ILE A 131 19.36 -10.30 -0.44
N GLY A 132 19.77 -10.00 -1.67
CA GLY A 132 21.02 -10.49 -2.25
C GLY A 132 22.27 -9.73 -1.80
N SER A 133 22.14 -8.59 -1.12
CA SER A 133 23.26 -7.82 -0.55
C SER A 133 23.39 -8.01 0.97
N ARG A 134 22.86 -9.11 1.52
CA ARG A 134 22.85 -9.38 2.96
C ARG A 134 24.28 -9.46 3.50
N GLN A 135 24.57 -8.66 4.53
CA GLN A 135 25.83 -8.71 5.26
C GLN A 135 25.75 -9.70 6.44
N SER A 136 26.91 -10.17 6.89
CA SER A 136 26.99 -11.06 8.06
C SER A 136 26.49 -10.31 9.29
N GLY A 137 25.55 -10.92 10.04
CA GLY A 137 24.94 -10.30 11.22
C GLY A 137 23.61 -9.57 10.99
N HIS A 138 23.14 -9.48 9.73
CA HIS A 138 21.80 -8.97 9.42
C HIS A 138 20.74 -10.08 9.57
N PHE A 139 19.66 -9.78 10.27
CA PHE A 139 18.48 -10.62 10.44
C PHE A 139 17.24 -9.90 9.93
N ILE A 140 16.27 -10.64 9.40
CA ILE A 140 15.03 -10.05 8.91
C ILE A 140 14.11 -9.80 10.11
N VAL A 141 13.62 -8.56 10.24
CA VAL A 141 12.60 -8.20 11.23
C VAL A 141 11.27 -8.77 10.76
N THR A 142 11.05 -10.05 11.08
CA THR A 142 9.95 -10.85 10.53
C THR A 142 8.58 -10.26 10.87
N THR A 143 8.45 -9.65 12.06
CA THR A 143 7.21 -8.97 12.45
C THR A 143 6.88 -7.79 11.53
N LEU A 144 7.88 -6.96 11.19
CA LEU A 144 7.70 -5.82 10.28
C LEU A 144 7.36 -6.33 8.87
N LEU A 145 8.07 -7.36 8.40
CA LEU A 145 7.78 -7.99 7.11
C LEU A 145 6.33 -8.51 7.03
N TYR A 146 5.83 -9.17 8.08
CA TYR A 146 4.45 -9.67 8.11
C TYR A 146 3.41 -8.55 8.10
N ILE A 147 3.68 -7.46 8.81
CA ILE A 147 2.80 -6.29 8.81
C ILE A 147 2.73 -5.69 7.39
N GLU A 148 3.87 -5.49 6.74
CA GLU A 148 3.92 -4.94 5.38
C GLU A 148 3.21 -5.82 4.36
N VAL A 149 3.49 -7.12 4.39
CA VAL A 149 2.81 -8.10 3.51
C VAL A 149 1.30 -8.09 3.76
N GLY A 150 0.89 -8.14 5.03
CA GLY A 150 -0.52 -8.10 5.41
C GLY A 150 -1.21 -6.83 4.92
N PHE A 151 -0.54 -5.68 5.04
CA PHE A 151 -1.05 -4.38 4.60
C PHE A 151 -1.21 -4.31 3.08
N VAL A 152 -0.22 -4.79 2.32
CA VAL A 152 -0.30 -4.85 0.84
C VAL A 152 -1.40 -5.80 0.39
N LEU A 153 -1.55 -6.96 1.03
CA LEU A 153 -2.63 -7.90 0.72
C LEU A 153 -4.01 -7.32 1.03
N ALA A 154 -4.17 -6.66 2.19
CA ALA A 154 -5.42 -6.01 2.57
C ALA A 154 -5.79 -4.89 1.57
N ASN A 155 -4.84 -4.01 1.23
CA ASN A 155 -5.04 -2.96 0.25
C ASN A 155 -5.36 -3.54 -1.14
N GLY A 156 -4.60 -4.54 -1.59
CA GLY A 156 -4.85 -5.23 -2.86
C GLY A 156 -6.24 -5.84 -2.93
N ALA A 157 -6.68 -6.53 -1.87
CA ALA A 157 -8.02 -7.10 -1.78
C ALA A 157 -9.11 -6.03 -1.79
N LEU A 158 -8.95 -4.94 -1.02
CA LEU A 158 -9.89 -3.81 -1.02
C LEU A 158 -10.05 -3.20 -2.40
N PHE A 159 -8.93 -2.87 -3.07
CA PHE A 159 -8.94 -2.35 -4.43
C PHE A 159 -9.61 -3.31 -5.42
N TRP A 160 -9.28 -4.59 -5.33
CA TRP A 160 -9.83 -5.61 -6.21
C TRP A 160 -11.35 -5.79 -6.06
N LEU A 161 -11.87 -5.65 -4.83
CA LEU A 161 -13.31 -5.68 -4.53
C LEU A 161 -14.02 -4.39 -4.97
N LEU A 162 -13.42 -3.23 -4.71
CA LEU A 162 -14.04 -1.92 -4.97
C LEU A 162 -14.03 -1.52 -6.44
N LEU A 163 -13.05 -2.01 -7.20
CA LEU A 163 -12.99 -1.84 -8.66
C LEU A 163 -13.81 -2.89 -9.42
N ARG A 164 -14.69 -3.64 -8.74
CA ARG A 164 -15.63 -4.56 -9.39
C ARG A 164 -16.51 -3.77 -10.37
N GLU A 165 -16.31 -4.01 -11.64
CA GLU A 165 -17.22 -3.56 -12.68
C GLU A 165 -18.59 -4.18 -12.39
N ARG A 166 -19.63 -3.33 -12.28
CA ARG A 166 -21.00 -3.84 -12.34
C ARG A 166 -21.12 -4.56 -13.68
N PRO A 167 -21.75 -5.74 -13.75
CA PRO A 167 -22.06 -6.32 -15.05
C PRO A 167 -22.72 -5.21 -15.84
N SER A 168 -22.09 -4.80 -16.93
CA SER A 168 -22.74 -3.91 -17.87
C SER A 168 -24.05 -4.59 -18.14
N GLN A 169 -25.15 -3.90 -17.87
CA GLN A 169 -26.45 -4.37 -18.27
C GLN A 169 -26.37 -4.37 -19.80
N GLN A 170 -25.90 -5.48 -20.35
CA GLN A 170 -25.90 -5.77 -21.76
C GLN A 170 -27.39 -5.77 -22.05
N LEU A 171 -27.87 -4.63 -22.56
CA LEU A 171 -29.22 -4.53 -23.06
C LEU A 171 -29.36 -5.71 -24.02
N THR A 172 -30.26 -6.63 -23.71
CA THR A 172 -30.63 -7.65 -24.67
C THR A 172 -31.07 -6.94 -25.95
N PRO A 173 -30.93 -7.56 -27.14
CA PRO A 173 -31.32 -6.94 -28.40
C PRO A 173 -32.71 -6.30 -28.35
N GLU A 174 -33.64 -6.92 -27.62
CA GLU A 174 -34.98 -6.41 -27.33
C GLU A 174 -35.00 -5.12 -26.49
N GLN A 175 -34.17 -5.03 -25.45
CA GLN A 175 -34.08 -3.84 -24.60
C GLN A 175 -33.39 -2.68 -25.34
N ALA A 176 -32.41 -2.97 -26.20
CA ALA A 176 -31.77 -1.97 -27.05
C ALA A 176 -32.76 -1.42 -28.10
N TYR A 177 -33.57 -2.30 -28.71
CA TYR A 177 -34.64 -1.90 -29.63
C TYR A 177 -35.73 -1.08 -28.93
N ALA A 178 -36.17 -1.49 -27.74
CA ALA A 178 -37.15 -0.76 -26.95
C ALA A 178 -36.65 0.62 -26.49
N LEU A 179 -35.36 0.75 -26.17
CA LEU A 179 -34.73 2.03 -25.83
C LEU A 179 -34.63 2.95 -27.06
N ALA A 180 -34.23 2.41 -28.21
CA ALA A 180 -34.17 3.16 -29.47
C ALA A 180 -35.54 3.69 -29.88
N LYS A 181 -36.59 2.87 -29.75
CA LYS A 181 -37.98 3.28 -30.04
C LYS A 181 -38.45 4.40 -29.11
N LYS A 182 -38.17 4.29 -27.79
CA LYS A 182 -38.51 5.33 -26.81
C LYS A 182 -37.78 6.66 -27.06
N LEU A 183 -36.56 6.62 -27.58
CA LEU A 183 -35.81 7.82 -27.94
C LEU A 183 -36.39 8.48 -29.20
N GLN A 184 -36.74 7.68 -30.22
CA GLN A 184 -37.40 8.19 -31.43
C GLN A 184 -38.77 8.82 -31.15
N GLU A 185 -39.56 8.22 -30.26
CA GLU A 185 -40.87 8.77 -29.86
C GLU A 185 -40.72 10.09 -29.07
N LYS A 186 -39.63 10.25 -28.32
CA LYS A 186 -39.34 11.46 -27.54
C LYS A 186 -38.84 12.62 -28.41
N ASP A 187 -38.08 12.33 -29.46
CA ASP A 187 -37.58 13.34 -30.41
C ASP A 187 -38.64 13.79 -31.44
N ALA A 188 -39.79 13.09 -31.50
CA ALA A 188 -40.92 13.41 -32.37
C ALA A 188 -42.00 14.29 -31.71
N THR A 189 -41.79 14.68 -30.44
CA THR A 189 -42.62 15.64 -29.67
C THR A 189 -41.85 16.91 -29.37
#